data_AF-A0A955VLK7-F1
#
_entry.id   AF-A0A955VLK7-F1
#
_cell.length_a   1.000
_cell.length_b   1.000
_cell.length_c   1.000
_cell.angle_alpha   90.00
_cell.angle_beta   90.00
_cell.angle_gamma   90.00
#
_symmetry.space_group_name_H-M   'P 1'
#
loop_
_entity.id
_entity.type
_entity.pdbx_description
1 polymer ?
#
loop_
_entity_poly.entity_id
_entity_poly.type
_entity_poly.pdbx_seq_one_letter_code
_entity_poly.pdbx_strand_id
1 'polypeptide(L)'
;MRGFRAIARVGLVLSVALATIACGGTKKKVGQLCQNDSTCPSGSLCVAGECVTLQACQSTSECEAGVCSEGYCWTEACSADRPCADSLQCLDGYCVRRAETQDASDTSSEDQSVTPDQGQEKQCDLDADCADKVGQLGQCEEAWCNAGQCQKRNKTSGASCDDGNKCTSGDQCDDAGSCQPGSNICECEKDGDCTQLTDACNTGVCNPTTNKCVKQPANEGKSCDDGTFCMVGEVCVNGTCGGNPEHKLRTDCGLNGATDQCNTARCDTVSDKCVVDPINEGNPCDDGNVCTVSDSCKSGVCAGDPLFGSSCGSGVGEHCDFYGQCVSWVETRLAPPTYSTNVACLAATDCPDGGNGYSCENGMCVCTNGAGCVC
;
A
#
# COMPACT_ATOMS: atom_id res chain seq x y z
N MET A 1 -38.52 37.16 -44.39
CA MET A 1 -39.86 36.51 -44.44
C MET A 1 -39.84 35.43 -43.36
N ARG A 2 -40.50 35.61 -42.22
CA ARG A 2 -41.92 35.36 -41.87
C ARG A 2 -42.19 33.89 -41.47
N GLY A 3 -42.72 33.70 -40.25
CA GLY A 3 -43.09 32.41 -39.65
C GLY A 3 -43.05 32.45 -38.10
N PHE A 4 -43.63 33.45 -37.44
CA PHE A 4 -44.98 33.44 -36.83
C PHE A 4 -45.16 32.57 -35.55
N ARG A 5 -45.23 33.27 -34.38
CA ARG A 5 -46.21 33.20 -33.23
C ARG A 5 -46.52 31.84 -32.56
N ALA A 6 -46.88 31.70 -31.27
CA ALA A 6 -47.47 32.62 -30.26
C ALA A 6 -47.07 32.16 -28.80
N ILE A 7 -46.84 32.99 -27.78
CA ILE A 7 -47.74 33.74 -26.84
C ILE A 7 -48.42 32.90 -25.71
N ALA A 8 -48.20 33.32 -24.45
CA ALA A 8 -49.04 33.14 -23.22
C ALA A 8 -49.08 31.75 -22.51
N ARG A 9 -49.29 31.63 -21.18
CA ARG A 9 -49.41 32.62 -20.07
C ARG A 9 -49.15 31.99 -18.67
N VAL A 10 -48.81 32.88 -17.74
CA VAL A 10 -48.81 32.79 -16.25
C VAL A 10 -49.94 31.93 -15.64
N GLY A 11 -49.64 31.22 -14.54
CA GLY A 11 -50.62 30.54 -13.68
C GLY A 11 -50.15 30.36 -12.23
N LEU A 12 -50.19 31.43 -11.42
CA LEU A 12 -50.05 31.38 -9.96
C LEU A 12 -51.39 30.93 -9.34
N VAL A 13 -51.41 29.95 -8.43
CA VAL A 13 -52.58 29.67 -7.58
C VAL A 13 -52.15 29.52 -6.12
N LEU A 14 -52.96 30.10 -5.24
CA LEU A 14 -52.70 30.37 -3.83
C LEU A 14 -53.45 29.37 -2.92
N SER A 15 -52.83 29.07 -1.79
CA SER A 15 -53.34 28.54 -0.53
C SER A 15 -54.82 28.17 -0.37
N VAL A 16 -55.08 26.98 0.18
CA VAL A 16 -56.15 26.79 1.19
C VAL A 16 -55.62 25.91 2.33
N ALA A 17 -55.62 26.44 3.54
CA ALA A 17 -55.51 25.64 4.76
C ALA A 17 -56.93 25.41 5.31
N LEU A 18 -57.30 24.16 5.57
CA LEU A 18 -58.43 23.82 6.44
C LEU A 18 -57.93 22.88 7.55
N ALA A 19 -58.05 23.34 8.79
CA ALA A 19 -57.92 22.50 9.97
C ALA A 19 -59.32 22.16 10.47
N THR A 20 -59.58 20.89 10.80
CA THR A 20 -60.67 20.54 11.73
C THR A 20 -60.47 19.17 12.37
N ILE A 21 -60.67 19.16 13.70
CA ILE A 21 -61.20 18.08 14.53
C ILE A 21 -60.28 16.86 14.75
N ALA A 22 -59.80 16.78 15.99
CA ALA A 22 -59.22 15.57 16.55
C ALA A 22 -60.31 14.53 16.87
N CYS A 23 -59.99 13.25 16.71
CA CYS A 23 -60.63 12.20 17.49
C CYS A 23 -59.54 11.25 17.97
N GLY A 24 -59.37 11.15 19.29
CA GLY A 24 -58.45 10.20 19.90
C GLY A 24 -58.99 8.79 19.72
N GLY A 25 -58.33 8.02 18.86
CA GLY A 25 -58.55 6.59 18.70
C GLY A 25 -57.22 5.96 18.32
N THR A 26 -56.84 4.90 19.02
CA THR A 26 -55.70 4.08 18.59
C THR A 26 -55.97 3.60 17.17
N LYS A 27 -55.05 3.86 16.24
CA LYS A 27 -55.14 3.30 14.88
C LYS A 27 -54.90 1.79 14.96
N LYS A 28 -55.93 1.03 15.34
CA LYS A 28 -55.98 -0.41 15.06
C LYS A 28 -55.87 -0.52 13.54
N LYS A 29 -54.81 -1.17 13.05
CA LYS A 29 -54.65 -1.42 11.60
C LYS A 29 -55.94 -2.09 11.13
N VAL A 30 -56.62 -1.49 10.16
CA VAL A 30 -57.72 -2.16 9.46
C VAL A 30 -57.08 -3.28 8.66
N GLY A 31 -57.42 -4.53 8.99
CA GLY A 31 -56.97 -5.68 8.21
C GLY A 31 -57.49 -5.58 6.79
N GLN A 32 -56.73 -6.07 5.81
CA GLN A 32 -57.26 -6.20 4.46
C GLN A 32 -58.37 -7.26 4.48
N LEU A 33 -59.58 -6.88 4.04
CA LEU A 33 -60.69 -7.82 3.97
C LEU A 33 -60.46 -8.84 2.86
N CYS A 34 -60.88 -10.08 3.10
CA CYS A 34 -60.65 -11.23 2.23
C CYS A 34 -61.86 -12.17 2.19
N GLN A 35 -61.89 -13.05 1.19
CA GLN A 35 -62.91 -14.11 1.06
C GLN A 35 -62.32 -15.53 1.07
N ASN A 36 -61.03 -15.64 0.76
CA ASN A 36 -60.21 -16.85 0.80
C ASN A 36 -58.72 -16.44 0.77
N ASP A 37 -57.81 -17.39 1.01
CA ASP A 37 -56.38 -17.12 1.12
C ASP A 37 -55.78 -16.50 -0.15
N SER A 38 -56.33 -16.84 -1.33
CA SER A 38 -55.90 -16.25 -2.61
C SER A 38 -56.22 -14.76 -2.76
N THR A 39 -57.06 -14.19 -1.89
CA THR A 39 -57.33 -12.74 -1.83
C THR A 39 -56.39 -11.98 -0.88
N CYS A 40 -55.48 -12.69 -0.21
CA CYS A 40 -54.48 -12.12 0.70
C CYS A 40 -53.09 -11.99 0.04
N PRO A 41 -52.27 -10.99 0.45
CA PRO A 41 -50.87 -10.89 0.03
C PRO A 41 -50.03 -12.11 0.44
N SER A 42 -48.95 -12.39 -0.29
CA SER A 42 -48.00 -13.45 0.03
C SER A 42 -47.54 -13.39 1.50
N GLY A 43 -47.57 -14.52 2.21
CA GLY A 43 -47.28 -14.58 3.65
C GLY A 43 -48.46 -14.19 4.55
N SER A 44 -49.71 -14.23 4.07
CA SER A 44 -50.89 -14.01 4.91
C SER A 44 -52.08 -14.91 4.51
N LEU A 45 -52.90 -15.28 5.49
CA LEU A 45 -54.08 -16.15 5.34
C LEU A 45 -55.37 -15.42 5.69
N CYS A 46 -56.49 -15.87 5.12
CA CYS A 46 -57.80 -15.26 5.30
C CYS A 46 -58.54 -15.87 6.51
N VAL A 47 -58.43 -15.23 7.67
CA VAL A 47 -59.06 -15.70 8.90
C VAL A 47 -60.24 -14.79 9.26
N ALA A 48 -61.44 -15.37 9.37
CA ALA A 48 -62.69 -14.66 9.68
C ALA A 48 -63.00 -13.43 8.78
N GLY A 49 -62.45 -13.40 7.55
CA GLY A 49 -62.63 -12.32 6.58
C GLY A 49 -61.58 -11.20 6.64
N GLU A 50 -60.54 -11.31 7.47
CA GLU A 50 -59.37 -10.42 7.46
C GLU A 50 -58.07 -11.19 7.15
N CYS A 51 -57.16 -10.59 6.38
CA CYS A 51 -55.84 -11.16 6.10
C CYS A 51 -54.92 -11.02 7.33
N VAL A 52 -54.52 -12.15 7.91
CA VAL A 52 -53.57 -12.24 9.02
C VAL A 52 -52.19 -12.61 8.47
N THR A 53 -51.20 -11.76 8.71
CA THR A 53 -49.80 -12.02 8.31
C THR A 53 -49.17 -13.11 9.16
N LEU A 54 -48.65 -14.15 8.51
CA LEU A 54 -47.91 -15.22 9.16
C LEU A 54 -46.55 -14.74 9.65
N GLN A 55 -46.05 -15.35 10.73
CA GLN A 55 -44.69 -15.13 11.18
C GLN A 55 -43.73 -15.73 10.14
N ALA A 56 -42.69 -14.98 9.76
CA ALA A 56 -41.61 -15.52 8.96
C ALA A 56 -40.72 -16.47 9.80
N CYS A 57 -40.09 -17.44 9.16
CA CYS A 57 -39.18 -18.40 9.77
C CYS A 57 -38.15 -18.90 8.75
N GLN A 58 -36.98 -19.31 9.23
CA GLN A 58 -36.00 -20.10 8.48
C GLN A 58 -36.01 -21.57 8.91
N SER A 59 -36.47 -21.84 10.13
CA SER A 59 -36.58 -23.17 10.74
C SER A 59 -37.84 -23.29 11.61
N THR A 60 -38.32 -24.52 11.83
CA THR A 60 -39.52 -24.79 12.67
C THR A 60 -39.35 -24.34 14.12
N SER A 61 -38.11 -24.29 14.64
CA SER A 61 -37.80 -23.79 15.99
C SER A 61 -38.06 -22.30 16.20
N GLU A 62 -38.18 -21.50 15.13
CA GLU A 62 -38.53 -20.08 15.23
C GLU A 62 -40.03 -19.85 15.40
N CYS A 63 -40.86 -20.86 15.12
CA CYS A 63 -42.32 -20.74 15.15
C CYS A 63 -42.87 -20.86 16.58
N GLU A 64 -43.55 -19.82 17.07
CA GLU A 64 -44.22 -19.85 18.39
C GLU A 64 -45.34 -20.92 18.45
N ALA A 65 -45.88 -21.31 17.29
CA ALA A 65 -46.60 -22.57 17.05
C ALA A 65 -46.52 -22.96 15.56
N GLY A 66 -46.55 -24.26 15.26
CA GLY A 66 -46.64 -24.80 13.90
C GLY A 66 -45.31 -25.28 13.31
N VAL A 67 -45.28 -25.46 11.97
CA VAL A 67 -44.12 -25.92 11.20
C VAL A 67 -43.68 -24.82 10.24
N CYS A 68 -42.37 -24.65 10.05
CA CYS A 68 -41.86 -23.71 9.06
C CYS A 68 -41.96 -24.31 7.65
N SER A 69 -42.74 -23.67 6.77
CA SER A 69 -42.89 -24.07 5.36
C SER A 69 -42.96 -22.83 4.47
N GLU A 70 -42.28 -22.88 3.32
CA GLU A 70 -42.16 -21.74 2.38
C GLU A 70 -41.69 -20.41 3.03
N GLY A 71 -40.95 -20.49 4.14
CA GLY A 71 -40.43 -19.33 4.87
C GLY A 71 -41.39 -18.69 5.87
N TYR A 72 -42.54 -19.33 6.14
CA TYR A 72 -43.54 -18.86 7.11
C TYR A 72 -44.00 -19.99 8.04
N CYS A 73 -44.47 -19.63 9.23
CA CYS A 73 -45.00 -20.57 10.21
C CYS A 73 -46.45 -20.94 9.87
N TRP A 74 -46.71 -22.22 9.60
CA TRP A 74 -48.03 -22.76 9.32
C TRP A 74 -48.52 -23.62 10.48
N THR A 75 -49.75 -23.38 10.94
CA THR A 75 -50.46 -24.27 11.85
C THR A 75 -51.41 -25.16 11.05
N GLU A 76 -51.45 -26.46 11.33
CA GLU A 76 -52.42 -27.34 10.68
C GLU A 76 -53.85 -27.02 11.17
N ALA A 77 -54.80 -26.99 10.23
CA ALA A 77 -56.21 -27.00 10.56
C ALA A 77 -56.59 -28.37 11.15
N CYS A 78 -57.23 -28.38 12.31
CA CYS A 78 -57.53 -29.59 13.06
C CYS A 78 -59.04 -29.83 13.16
N SER A 79 -59.44 -31.10 13.25
CA SER A 79 -60.84 -31.52 13.53
C SER A 79 -60.98 -32.22 14.88
N ALA A 80 -59.85 -32.55 15.50
CA ALA A 80 -59.67 -33.19 16.81
C ALA A 80 -58.21 -32.97 17.24
N ASP A 81 -57.87 -33.31 18.49
CA ASP A 81 -56.50 -33.17 19.04
C ASP A 81 -55.42 -33.88 18.21
N ARG A 82 -55.77 -34.86 17.37
CA ARG A 82 -54.91 -35.41 16.30
C ARG A 82 -55.43 -34.84 14.98
N PRO A 83 -54.68 -33.96 14.26
CA PRO A 83 -53.24 -34.09 13.98
C PRO A 83 -52.31 -33.12 14.74
N CYS A 84 -52.78 -32.41 15.77
CA CYS A 84 -51.92 -31.46 16.49
C CYS A 84 -50.69 -32.16 17.09
N ALA A 85 -49.55 -31.45 17.08
CA ALA A 85 -48.31 -31.94 17.69
C ALA A 85 -48.48 -32.16 19.20
N ASP A 86 -47.74 -33.14 19.74
CA ASP A 86 -47.82 -33.50 21.17
C ASP A 86 -47.60 -32.26 22.05
N SER A 87 -48.56 -32.01 22.97
CA SER A 87 -48.78 -30.80 23.82
C SER A 87 -49.72 -29.70 23.32
N LEU A 88 -50.29 -29.81 22.11
CA LEU A 88 -51.37 -28.93 21.61
C LEU A 88 -52.75 -29.60 21.69
N GLN A 89 -53.83 -28.80 21.67
CA GLN A 89 -55.22 -29.23 21.56
C GLN A 89 -55.95 -28.51 20.44
N CYS A 90 -56.97 -29.15 19.88
CA CYS A 90 -57.77 -28.57 18.82
C CYS A 90 -58.92 -27.72 19.38
N LEU A 91 -58.88 -26.41 19.13
CA LEU A 91 -59.94 -25.47 19.52
C LEU A 91 -60.39 -24.65 18.30
N ASP A 92 -61.69 -24.66 18.01
CA ASP A 92 -62.31 -23.94 16.87
C ASP A 92 -61.60 -24.09 15.50
N GLY A 93 -61.02 -25.26 15.27
CA GLY A 93 -60.33 -25.61 14.01
C GLY A 93 -58.82 -25.39 14.00
N TYR A 94 -58.23 -24.90 15.09
CA TYR A 94 -56.79 -24.58 15.18
C TYR A 94 -56.14 -25.23 16.40
N CYS A 95 -54.89 -25.67 16.24
CA CYS A 95 -54.10 -26.23 17.34
C CYS A 95 -53.59 -25.11 18.28
N VAL A 96 -54.02 -25.13 19.54
CA VAL A 96 -53.65 -24.17 20.60
C VAL A 96 -52.98 -24.88 21.77
N ARG A 97 -52.17 -24.17 22.58
CA ARG A 97 -51.57 -24.76 23.80
C ARG A 97 -52.65 -25.03 24.85
N ARG A 98 -52.55 -26.15 25.58
CA ARG A 98 -53.42 -26.44 26.73
C ARG A 98 -53.36 -25.30 27.74
N ALA A 99 -54.51 -24.70 28.04
CA ALA A 99 -54.63 -23.81 29.18
C ALA A 99 -54.63 -24.65 30.46
N GLU A 100 -53.67 -24.40 31.35
CA GLU A 100 -53.67 -24.98 32.70
C GLU A 100 -54.81 -24.39 33.52
N THR A 101 -55.99 -25.01 33.48
CA THR A 101 -57.03 -24.75 34.47
C THR A 101 -56.63 -25.41 35.77
N GLN A 102 -56.14 -24.61 36.71
CA GLN A 102 -56.14 -24.96 38.13
C GLN A 102 -57.58 -25.20 38.58
N ASP A 103 -57.96 -26.45 38.87
CA ASP A 103 -58.95 -26.70 39.91
C ASP A 103 -58.76 -28.08 40.56
N ALA A 104 -59.29 -28.23 41.79
CA ALA A 104 -58.96 -29.30 42.72
C ALA A 104 -59.96 -30.49 42.71
N SER A 105 -59.78 -31.44 43.64
CA SER A 105 -60.53 -32.72 43.85
C SER A 105 -60.28 -33.81 42.79
N ASP A 106 -60.30 -35.13 43.04
CA ASP A 106 -60.27 -36.02 44.24
C ASP A 106 -60.03 -37.48 43.71
N THR A 107 -59.63 -38.54 44.43
CA THR A 107 -59.39 -38.83 45.86
C THR A 107 -58.30 -39.94 46.03
N SER A 108 -58.22 -40.60 47.21
CA SER A 108 -57.61 -41.92 47.52
C SER A 108 -57.59 -42.98 46.39
N SER A 109 -56.64 -43.92 46.31
CA SER A 109 -56.18 -44.79 47.41
C SER A 109 -54.77 -45.39 47.23
N GLU A 110 -54.27 -45.93 48.33
CA GLU A 110 -53.04 -46.71 48.53
C GLU A 110 -52.75 -47.78 47.45
N ASP A 111 -51.49 -47.87 47.03
CA ASP A 111 -50.77 -49.15 47.06
C ASP A 111 -49.33 -48.95 47.56
N GLN A 112 -48.77 -49.98 48.19
CA GLN A 112 -47.60 -49.89 49.05
C GLN A 112 -46.33 -50.44 48.38
N SER A 113 -45.19 -50.04 48.95
CA SER A 113 -43.92 -50.78 48.90
C SER A 113 -43.18 -50.90 47.55
N VAL A 114 -42.29 -49.94 47.29
CA VAL A 114 -40.90 -50.29 46.99
C VAL A 114 -40.00 -49.53 47.99
N THR A 115 -38.88 -50.16 48.36
CA THR A 115 -37.96 -49.75 49.43
C THR A 115 -37.23 -48.43 49.17
N PRO A 116 -36.74 -47.74 50.23
CA PRO A 116 -35.72 -46.71 50.08
C PRO A 116 -34.36 -47.39 49.82
N ASP A 117 -34.15 -47.85 48.59
CA ASP A 117 -32.79 -48.12 48.13
C ASP A 117 -32.13 -46.77 47.81
N GLN A 118 -30.95 -46.51 48.37
CA GLN A 118 -30.19 -45.29 48.12
C GLN A 118 -29.38 -45.40 46.82
N GLY A 119 -30.03 -45.87 45.75
CA GLY A 119 -29.50 -45.84 44.40
C GLY A 119 -29.66 -44.44 43.82
N GLN A 120 -28.58 -43.84 43.32
CA GLN A 120 -28.64 -42.59 42.57
C GLN A 120 -29.61 -42.75 41.40
N GLU A 121 -30.58 -41.84 41.26
CA GLU A 121 -31.53 -41.88 40.15
C GLU A 121 -30.78 -41.84 38.81
N LYS A 122 -31.14 -42.78 37.93
CA LYS A 122 -30.52 -42.91 36.61
C LYS A 122 -30.91 -41.70 35.75
N GLN A 123 -29.93 -40.89 35.40
CA GLN A 123 -30.14 -39.61 34.74
C GLN A 123 -30.31 -39.74 33.21
N CYS A 124 -29.79 -40.83 32.63
CA CYS A 124 -29.73 -41.08 31.19
C CYS A 124 -29.64 -42.58 30.87
N ASP A 125 -30.09 -42.95 29.67
CA ASP A 125 -29.82 -44.23 28.99
C ASP A 125 -28.89 -44.04 27.78
N LEU A 126 -28.94 -42.87 27.13
CA LEU A 126 -28.19 -42.50 25.93
C LEU A 126 -27.54 -41.12 26.10
N ASP A 127 -26.49 -40.83 25.32
CA ASP A 127 -25.82 -39.51 25.30
C ASP A 127 -26.81 -38.35 25.02
N ALA A 128 -27.82 -38.61 24.19
CA ALA A 128 -28.87 -37.65 23.85
C ALA A 128 -29.71 -37.18 25.06
N ASP A 129 -29.87 -38.02 26.09
CA ASP A 129 -30.65 -37.68 27.28
C ASP A 129 -29.97 -36.62 28.15
N CYS A 130 -28.70 -36.30 27.87
CA CYS A 130 -27.86 -35.44 28.69
C CYS A 130 -27.73 -33.99 28.18
N ALA A 131 -28.28 -33.67 27.00
CA ALA A 131 -28.09 -32.38 26.31
C ALA A 131 -28.30 -31.16 27.23
N ASP A 132 -29.40 -31.13 27.99
CA ASP A 132 -29.75 -30.05 28.91
C ASP A 132 -29.49 -30.39 30.40
N LYS A 133 -28.95 -31.57 30.68
CA LYS A 133 -28.76 -32.10 32.05
C LYS A 133 -27.35 -31.87 32.60
N VAL A 134 -26.42 -31.43 31.77
CA VAL A 134 -25.13 -30.88 32.18
C VAL A 134 -25.17 -29.36 32.04
N GLY A 135 -24.49 -28.65 32.94
CA GLY A 135 -24.37 -27.19 32.84
C GLY A 135 -23.64 -26.74 31.57
N GLN A 136 -23.81 -25.45 31.22
CA GLN A 136 -23.33 -24.80 29.98
C GLN A 136 -22.03 -25.40 29.43
N LEU A 137 -22.12 -25.95 28.21
CA LEU A 137 -21.01 -26.57 27.48
C LEU A 137 -20.17 -25.52 26.74
N GLY A 138 -18.86 -25.70 26.73
CA GLY A 138 -17.95 -25.00 25.81
C GLY A 138 -18.08 -25.50 24.37
N GLN A 139 -17.57 -24.75 23.40
CA GLN A 139 -17.67 -25.11 21.99
C GLN A 139 -17.04 -26.48 21.64
N CYS A 140 -16.03 -26.90 22.40
CA CYS A 140 -15.34 -28.18 22.26
C CYS A 140 -15.72 -29.21 23.35
N GLU A 141 -16.79 -28.98 24.09
CA GLU A 141 -17.37 -29.94 25.04
C GLU A 141 -18.67 -30.54 24.49
N GLU A 142 -18.98 -31.77 24.88
CA GLU A 142 -20.29 -32.40 24.67
C GLU A 142 -20.77 -33.17 25.91
N ALA A 143 -22.08 -33.32 26.01
CA ALA A 143 -22.73 -34.13 27.05
C ALA A 143 -22.73 -35.60 26.65
N TRP A 144 -22.49 -36.50 27.61
CA TRP A 144 -22.58 -37.94 27.38
C TRP A 144 -23.08 -38.71 28.61
N CYS A 145 -23.61 -39.91 28.38
CA CYS A 145 -24.12 -40.77 29.42
C CYS A 145 -23.05 -41.79 29.85
N ASN A 146 -22.49 -41.59 31.03
CA ASN A 146 -21.52 -42.52 31.62
C ASN A 146 -22.18 -43.28 32.77
N ALA A 147 -22.36 -44.60 32.60
CA ALA A 147 -22.94 -45.49 33.61
C ALA A 147 -24.28 -45.00 34.21
N GLY A 148 -25.11 -44.30 33.42
CA GLY A 148 -26.41 -43.77 33.86
C GLY A 148 -26.34 -42.41 34.58
N GLN A 149 -25.22 -41.70 34.51
CA GLN A 149 -25.05 -40.31 34.96
C GLN A 149 -24.59 -39.44 33.79
N CYS A 150 -25.11 -38.22 33.69
CA CYS A 150 -24.69 -37.28 32.66
C CYS A 150 -23.38 -36.59 33.03
N GLN A 151 -22.41 -36.66 32.13
CA GLN A 151 -21.09 -36.06 32.30
C GLN A 151 -20.70 -35.24 31.08
N LYS A 152 -19.72 -34.35 31.24
CA LYS A 152 -19.06 -33.67 30.13
C LYS A 152 -17.90 -34.52 29.59
N ARG A 153 -17.66 -34.47 28.29
CA ARG A 153 -16.40 -34.90 27.65
C ARG A 153 -15.99 -33.90 26.57
N ASN A 154 -14.74 -34.00 26.11
CA ASN A 154 -14.28 -33.26 24.95
C ASN A 154 -14.97 -33.82 23.69
N LYS A 155 -15.29 -32.96 22.73
CA LYS A 155 -15.66 -33.38 21.37
C LYS A 155 -14.48 -34.09 20.71
N THR A 156 -14.75 -34.85 19.65
CA THR A 156 -13.68 -35.47 18.86
C THR A 156 -12.77 -34.42 18.23
N SER A 157 -11.47 -34.70 18.22
CA SER A 157 -10.46 -33.88 17.56
C SER A 157 -10.82 -33.65 16.08
N GLY A 158 -10.70 -32.41 15.61
CA GLY A 158 -11.16 -31.97 14.29
C GLY A 158 -12.63 -31.53 14.22
N ALA A 159 -13.40 -31.59 15.33
CA ALA A 159 -14.73 -30.97 15.37
C ALA A 159 -14.63 -29.45 15.23
N SER A 160 -15.53 -28.84 14.46
CA SER A 160 -15.52 -27.40 14.19
C SER A 160 -15.84 -26.56 15.43
N CYS A 161 -15.09 -25.48 15.62
CA CYS A 161 -15.33 -24.45 16.62
C CYS A 161 -15.00 -23.06 16.03
N ASP A 162 -15.05 -22.03 16.87
CA ASP A 162 -14.66 -20.64 16.61
C ASP A 162 -13.78 -20.21 17.79
N ASP A 163 -12.51 -19.90 17.54
CA ASP A 163 -11.55 -19.52 18.59
C ASP A 163 -11.70 -18.04 19.05
N GLY A 164 -12.61 -17.30 18.41
CA GLY A 164 -12.87 -15.87 18.62
C GLY A 164 -12.01 -14.94 17.76
N ASN A 165 -11.06 -15.47 16.98
CA ASN A 165 -10.21 -14.69 16.09
C ASN A 165 -10.81 -14.64 14.67
N LYS A 166 -11.23 -13.45 14.24
CA LYS A 166 -11.79 -13.21 12.90
C LYS A 166 -10.79 -13.43 11.75
N CYS A 167 -9.50 -13.57 12.07
CA CYS A 167 -8.46 -13.85 11.10
C CYS A 167 -8.18 -15.33 10.89
N THR A 168 -8.78 -16.23 11.66
CA THR A 168 -8.68 -17.68 11.47
C THR A 168 -9.95 -18.25 10.86
N SER A 169 -9.81 -19.37 10.15
CA SER A 169 -10.93 -20.04 9.48
C SER A 169 -10.72 -21.54 9.46
N GLY A 170 -11.77 -22.28 9.81
CA GLY A 170 -11.73 -23.74 9.94
C GLY A 170 -11.11 -24.19 11.26
N ASP A 171 -11.35 -23.43 12.34
CA ASP A 171 -10.86 -23.73 13.70
C ASP A 171 -11.43 -25.06 14.19
N GLN A 172 -10.61 -25.80 14.94
CA GLN A 172 -10.85 -27.20 15.28
C GLN A 172 -10.53 -27.50 16.73
N CYS A 173 -11.37 -28.31 17.36
CA CYS A 173 -11.12 -28.85 18.69
C CYS A 173 -9.92 -29.80 18.66
N ASP A 174 -9.04 -29.70 19.66
CA ASP A 174 -8.01 -30.70 19.94
C ASP A 174 -8.51 -31.79 20.91
N ASP A 175 -7.70 -32.83 21.14
CA ASP A 175 -8.00 -33.90 22.10
C ASP A 175 -8.12 -33.40 23.56
N ALA A 176 -7.56 -32.23 23.87
CA ALA A 176 -7.64 -31.59 25.18
C ALA A 176 -8.93 -30.75 25.37
N GLY A 177 -9.78 -30.62 24.34
CA GLY A 177 -11.03 -29.87 24.40
C GLY A 177 -10.84 -28.36 24.22
N SER A 178 -9.71 -27.92 23.69
CA SER A 178 -9.44 -26.53 23.34
C SER A 178 -9.72 -26.29 21.86
N CYS A 179 -10.31 -25.14 21.52
CA CYS A 179 -10.44 -24.71 20.13
C CYS A 179 -9.08 -24.19 19.65
N GLN A 180 -8.55 -24.77 18.58
CA GLN A 180 -7.28 -24.40 17.98
C GLN A 180 -7.50 -23.57 16.72
N PRO A 181 -6.72 -22.49 16.50
CA PRO A 181 -6.84 -21.62 15.34
C PRO A 181 -6.67 -22.39 14.04
N GLY A 182 -7.57 -22.14 13.09
CA GLY A 182 -7.51 -22.66 11.73
C GLY A 182 -6.49 -21.94 10.84
N SER A 183 -6.77 -21.89 9.54
CA SER A 183 -5.89 -21.18 8.59
C SER A 183 -6.06 -19.66 8.73
N ASN A 184 -4.94 -18.92 8.79
CA ASN A 184 -5.02 -17.46 8.77
C ASN A 184 -5.47 -16.95 7.39
N ILE A 185 -6.57 -16.20 7.36
CA ILE A 185 -7.22 -15.63 6.16
C ILE A 185 -7.02 -14.11 6.04
N CYS A 186 -6.38 -13.47 7.03
CA CYS A 186 -6.01 -12.06 7.00
C CYS A 186 -4.64 -11.85 6.35
N GLU A 187 -4.44 -10.66 5.77
CA GLU A 187 -3.13 -10.19 5.32
C GLU A 187 -2.39 -9.47 6.45
N CYS A 188 -3.13 -8.84 7.38
CA CYS A 188 -2.62 -8.08 8.51
C CYS A 188 -3.61 -8.05 9.68
N GLU A 189 -3.11 -7.79 10.88
CA GLU A 189 -3.89 -7.47 12.08
C GLU A 189 -3.60 -6.05 12.60
N LYS A 190 -2.43 -5.50 12.26
CA LYS A 190 -1.95 -4.16 12.66
C LYS A 190 -1.07 -3.55 11.58
N ASP A 191 -0.90 -2.23 11.61
CA ASP A 191 -0.11 -1.47 10.62
C ASP A 191 1.35 -1.96 10.48
N GLY A 192 1.94 -2.46 11.58
CA GLY A 192 3.29 -3.03 11.57
C GLY A 192 3.45 -4.26 10.67
N ASP A 193 2.37 -4.97 10.35
CA ASP A 193 2.38 -6.12 9.45
C ASP A 193 2.42 -5.68 7.97
N CYS A 194 2.19 -4.39 7.69
CA CYS A 194 2.11 -3.81 6.36
C CYS A 194 3.37 -3.04 5.92
N THR A 195 4.49 -3.19 6.65
CA THR A 195 5.75 -2.45 6.39
C THR A 195 6.34 -2.66 4.99
N GLN A 196 5.99 -3.75 4.29
CA GLN A 196 6.31 -3.98 2.87
C GLN A 196 5.68 -2.96 1.91
N LEU A 197 4.63 -2.25 2.33
CA LEU A 197 3.99 -1.16 1.57
C LEU A 197 4.53 0.23 1.92
N THR A 198 5.41 0.34 2.91
CA THR A 198 6.05 1.61 3.29
C THR A 198 7.16 1.96 2.29
N ASP A 199 7.14 3.20 1.81
CA ASP A 199 8.17 3.78 0.96
C ASP A 199 8.44 5.25 1.36
N ALA A 200 9.11 6.04 0.52
CA ALA A 200 9.41 7.44 0.83
C ALA A 200 8.15 8.29 1.08
N CYS A 201 7.05 7.98 0.40
CA CYS A 201 5.82 8.77 0.34
C CYS A 201 4.57 8.05 0.86
N ASN A 202 4.70 6.81 1.32
CA ASN A 202 3.60 6.02 1.86
C ASN A 202 4.04 5.29 3.13
N THR A 203 3.10 5.11 4.04
CA THR A 203 3.19 4.08 5.08
C THR A 203 2.21 2.97 4.76
N GLY A 204 2.61 1.72 5.00
CA GLY A 204 1.66 0.62 5.06
C GLY A 204 0.74 0.75 6.27
N VAL A 205 -0.55 0.52 6.07
CA VAL A 205 -1.59 0.57 7.10
C VAL A 205 -2.50 -0.64 6.92
N CYS A 206 -2.92 -1.24 8.03
CA CYS A 206 -3.87 -2.36 7.99
C CYS A 206 -5.31 -1.81 7.99
N ASN A 207 -6.10 -2.12 6.97
CA ASN A 207 -7.50 -1.72 6.94
C ASN A 207 -8.32 -2.63 7.90
N PRO A 208 -8.88 -2.11 9.01
CA PRO A 208 -9.52 -2.93 10.04
C PRO A 208 -10.90 -3.49 9.65
N THR A 209 -11.42 -3.13 8.47
CA THR A 209 -12.67 -3.69 7.93
C THR A 209 -12.40 -4.86 6.99
N THR A 210 -11.26 -4.87 6.30
CA THR A 210 -10.92 -5.90 5.31
C THR A 210 -9.74 -6.78 5.71
N ASN A 211 -9.01 -6.42 6.77
CA ASN A 211 -7.75 -7.03 7.22
C ASN A 211 -6.74 -7.21 6.06
N LYS A 212 -6.62 -6.14 5.27
CA LYS A 212 -5.71 -6.03 4.11
C LYS A 212 -4.77 -4.86 4.26
N CYS A 213 -3.56 -5.04 3.77
CA CYS A 213 -2.57 -3.97 3.75
C CYS A 213 -2.88 -2.99 2.63
N VAL A 214 -2.87 -1.70 2.96
CA VAL A 214 -3.06 -0.61 2.00
C VAL A 214 -1.92 0.41 2.14
N LYS A 215 -1.55 1.05 1.03
CA LYS A 215 -0.71 2.24 1.07
C LYS A 215 -1.54 3.44 1.54
N GLN A 216 -1.07 4.12 2.56
CA GLN A 216 -1.57 5.42 2.97
C GLN A 216 -0.50 6.47 2.67
N PRO A 217 -0.83 7.58 1.98
CA PRO A 217 0.04 8.73 1.80
C PRO A 217 0.66 9.20 3.12
N ALA A 218 1.95 9.51 3.07
CA ALA A 218 2.74 10.02 4.17
C ALA A 218 3.83 10.97 3.65
N ASN A 219 4.46 11.71 4.57
CA ASN A 219 5.61 12.57 4.29
C ASN A 219 5.35 13.66 3.23
N GLU A 220 4.11 14.15 3.09
CA GLU A 220 3.74 15.17 2.11
C GLU A 220 4.67 16.40 2.16
N GLY A 221 5.18 16.81 1.00
CA GLY A 221 6.14 17.92 0.88
C GLY A 221 7.55 17.63 1.42
N LYS A 222 7.85 16.41 1.87
CA LYS A 222 9.23 15.96 2.15
C LYS A 222 9.90 15.47 0.87
N SER A 223 11.22 15.55 0.83
CA SER A 223 12.06 15.03 -0.24
C SER A 223 11.88 13.52 -0.40
N CYS A 224 11.78 13.08 -1.65
CA CYS A 224 11.84 11.69 -2.05
C CYS A 224 12.72 11.56 -3.31
N ASP A 225 12.83 10.34 -3.84
CA ASP A 225 13.52 10.03 -5.09
C ASP A 225 12.54 9.20 -5.93
N ASP A 226 12.17 9.68 -7.11
CA ASP A 226 11.23 8.96 -8.00
C ASP A 226 11.93 7.96 -8.95
N GLY A 227 13.25 7.86 -8.85
CA GLY A 227 14.11 7.03 -9.68
C GLY A 227 14.54 7.68 -11.00
N THR A 228 14.10 8.90 -11.32
CA THR A 228 14.52 9.59 -12.55
C THR A 228 15.89 10.27 -12.38
N PHE A 229 16.93 9.62 -12.91
CA PHE A 229 18.35 9.96 -12.68
C PHE A 229 18.73 11.44 -12.87
N CYS A 230 18.05 12.15 -13.78
CA CYS A 230 18.34 13.55 -14.11
C CYS A 230 17.50 14.59 -13.37
N MET A 231 16.45 14.20 -12.64
CA MET A 231 15.67 15.12 -11.83
C MET A 231 16.21 15.10 -10.40
N VAL A 232 16.08 16.24 -9.71
CA VAL A 232 16.34 16.34 -8.28
C VAL A 232 15.33 17.26 -7.61
N GLY A 233 15.06 16.98 -6.35
CA GLY A 233 14.13 17.77 -5.54
C GLY A 233 12.67 17.39 -5.77
N GLU A 234 12.38 16.14 -6.11
CA GLU A 234 11.05 15.57 -5.93
C GLU A 234 10.59 15.68 -4.48
N VAL A 235 9.27 15.78 -4.31
CA VAL A 235 8.61 15.73 -3.01
C VAL A 235 7.43 14.79 -3.07
N CYS A 236 6.99 14.29 -1.91
CA CYS A 236 5.80 13.46 -1.84
C CYS A 236 4.52 14.28 -2.03
N VAL A 237 3.68 13.87 -2.98
CA VAL A 237 2.36 14.46 -3.26
C VAL A 237 1.33 13.32 -3.37
N ASN A 238 0.39 13.26 -2.42
CA ASN A 238 -0.67 12.24 -2.37
C ASN A 238 -0.15 10.79 -2.54
N GLY A 239 0.92 10.43 -1.84
CA GLY A 239 1.51 9.07 -1.91
C GLY A 239 2.34 8.79 -3.18
N THR A 240 2.46 9.75 -4.10
CA THR A 240 3.35 9.65 -5.26
C THR A 240 4.59 10.48 -5.01
N CYS A 241 5.78 9.96 -5.31
CA CYS A 241 6.98 10.78 -5.37
C CYS A 241 7.00 11.55 -6.69
N GLY A 242 7.20 12.87 -6.63
CA GLY A 242 7.26 13.75 -7.80
C GLY A 242 6.37 15.00 -7.65
N GLY A 243 6.47 15.92 -8.61
CA GLY A 243 5.55 17.07 -8.69
C GLY A 243 6.07 18.39 -8.11
N ASN A 244 7.34 18.72 -8.35
CA ASN A 244 7.81 20.10 -8.23
C ASN A 244 7.75 20.79 -9.61
N PRO A 245 7.01 21.90 -9.80
CA PRO A 245 7.01 22.64 -11.08
C PRO A 245 8.36 23.30 -11.39
N GLU A 246 9.23 23.49 -10.39
CA GLU A 246 10.65 23.77 -10.55
C GLU A 246 11.49 22.48 -10.49
N HIS A 247 11.11 21.40 -11.19
CA HIS A 247 11.98 20.23 -11.38
C HIS A 247 13.36 20.70 -11.84
N LYS A 248 14.35 20.63 -10.93
CA LYS A 248 15.71 21.09 -11.23
C LYS A 248 16.39 19.93 -11.92
N LEU A 249 16.72 20.12 -13.19
CA LEU A 249 17.67 19.24 -13.87
C LEU A 249 18.96 19.23 -13.05
N ARG A 250 19.56 18.04 -12.90
CA ARG A 250 20.80 17.85 -12.17
C ARG A 250 21.98 18.48 -12.94
N THR A 251 22.18 19.78 -12.76
CA THR A 251 23.09 20.61 -13.57
C THR A 251 24.58 20.35 -13.31
N ASP A 252 24.96 20.05 -12.07
CA ASP A 252 26.35 19.67 -11.72
C ASP A 252 26.63 18.17 -11.94
N CYS A 253 25.57 17.37 -12.08
CA CYS A 253 25.58 15.93 -12.23
C CYS A 253 26.38 15.18 -11.14
N GLY A 254 26.71 15.83 -10.02
CA GLY A 254 27.67 15.37 -9.02
C GLY A 254 29.08 15.04 -9.55
N LEU A 255 29.40 15.43 -10.79
CA LEU A 255 30.70 15.19 -11.40
C LEU A 255 31.65 16.35 -11.03
N ASN A 256 32.32 16.21 -9.89
CA ASN A 256 33.37 17.14 -9.47
C ASN A 256 34.42 17.29 -10.59
N GLY A 257 34.49 18.48 -11.21
CA GLY A 257 35.41 18.77 -12.31
C GLY A 257 34.87 18.53 -13.74
N ALA A 258 33.59 18.20 -13.93
CA ALA A 258 32.97 18.16 -15.26
C ALA A 258 32.47 19.52 -15.78
N THR A 259 32.57 20.56 -14.94
CA THR A 259 32.38 21.96 -15.33
C THR A 259 33.70 22.69 -15.13
N ASP A 260 34.25 23.25 -16.21
CA ASP A 260 35.46 24.07 -16.20
C ASP A 260 35.28 25.25 -17.19
N GLN A 261 36.36 25.92 -17.61
CA GLN A 261 36.27 27.05 -18.55
C GLN A 261 35.82 26.63 -19.96
N CYS A 262 36.05 25.37 -20.33
CA CYS A 262 35.83 24.78 -21.65
C CYS A 262 34.79 23.66 -21.66
N ASN A 263 34.28 23.22 -20.51
CA ASN A 263 33.29 22.15 -20.39
C ASN A 263 32.12 22.54 -19.48
N THR A 264 30.93 22.01 -19.79
CA THR A 264 29.81 21.96 -18.86
C THR A 264 29.30 20.54 -18.70
N ALA A 265 28.88 20.19 -17.48
CA ALA A 265 28.11 18.98 -17.23
C ALA A 265 26.66 19.19 -17.66
N ARG A 266 26.06 18.18 -18.29
CA ARG A 266 24.63 18.11 -18.55
C ARG A 266 24.14 16.71 -18.22
N CYS A 267 22.97 16.61 -17.61
CA CYS A 267 22.29 15.32 -17.51
C CYS A 267 21.49 15.05 -18.79
N ASP A 268 21.79 13.95 -19.47
CA ASP A 268 21.07 13.46 -20.65
C ASP A 268 19.92 12.54 -20.23
N THR A 269 18.70 13.06 -20.32
CA THR A 269 17.44 12.38 -20.00
C THR A 269 17.06 11.26 -20.97
N VAL A 270 17.81 11.05 -22.06
CA VAL A 270 17.57 9.95 -23.01
C VAL A 270 18.44 8.74 -22.70
N SER A 271 19.65 8.97 -22.16
CA SER A 271 20.60 7.89 -21.81
C SER A 271 20.76 7.66 -20.30
N ASP A 272 20.01 8.42 -19.48
CA ASP A 272 20.07 8.47 -18.00
C ASP A 272 21.52 8.57 -17.48
N LYS A 273 22.27 9.50 -18.08
CA LYS A 273 23.69 9.69 -17.81
C LYS A 273 24.08 11.14 -17.73
N CYS A 274 25.09 11.38 -16.93
CA CYS A 274 25.85 12.61 -16.96
C CYS A 274 26.79 12.60 -18.18
N VAL A 275 26.66 13.62 -19.03
CA VAL A 275 27.54 13.87 -20.17
C VAL A 275 28.25 15.20 -19.97
N VAL A 276 29.40 15.35 -20.65
CA VAL A 276 30.18 16.58 -20.65
C VAL A 276 30.12 17.14 -22.07
N ASP A 277 29.70 18.41 -22.19
CA ASP A 277 29.64 19.12 -23.45
C ASP A 277 30.71 20.21 -23.47
N PRO A 278 31.52 20.30 -24.55
CA PRO A 278 32.38 21.45 -24.77
C PRO A 278 31.59 22.76 -24.84
N ILE A 279 32.08 23.77 -24.13
CA ILE A 279 31.60 25.15 -24.16
C ILE A 279 32.76 26.10 -24.49
N ASN A 280 32.43 27.35 -24.84
CA ASN A 280 33.41 28.43 -25.01
C ASN A 280 34.52 28.18 -26.05
N GLU A 281 34.34 27.25 -27.00
CA GLU A 281 35.27 26.97 -28.10
C GLU A 281 35.87 28.25 -28.73
N GLY A 282 37.21 28.31 -28.80
CA GLY A 282 37.97 29.45 -29.30
C GLY A 282 38.06 30.68 -28.38
N ASN A 283 37.43 30.67 -27.19
CA ASN A 283 37.55 31.74 -26.20
C ASN A 283 38.71 31.47 -25.22
N PRO A 284 39.22 32.50 -24.52
CA PRO A 284 40.29 32.35 -23.55
C PRO A 284 39.92 31.45 -22.38
N CYS A 285 40.89 30.64 -21.94
CA CYS A 285 40.85 29.85 -20.72
C CYS A 285 42.22 29.94 -20.01
N ASP A 286 42.50 29.07 -19.03
CA ASP A 286 43.82 28.94 -18.37
C ASP A 286 44.04 27.43 -18.14
N ASP A 287 45.03 26.83 -18.80
CA ASP A 287 45.29 25.38 -18.68
C ASP A 287 46.15 25.02 -17.45
N GLY A 288 46.55 26.04 -16.67
CA GLY A 288 47.44 25.92 -15.52
C GLY A 288 48.91 25.71 -15.88
N ASN A 289 49.27 25.62 -17.16
CA ASN A 289 50.63 25.43 -17.62
C ASN A 289 51.27 26.77 -18.01
N VAL A 290 52.10 27.29 -17.11
CA VAL A 290 52.90 28.52 -17.32
C VAL A 290 53.85 28.49 -18.53
N CYS A 291 54.01 27.33 -19.19
CA CYS A 291 54.72 27.17 -20.45
C CYS A 291 53.84 27.25 -21.71
N THR A 292 52.58 27.65 -21.57
CA THR A 292 51.73 28.01 -22.70
C THR A 292 51.25 29.45 -22.60
N VAL A 293 50.81 30.00 -23.73
CA VAL A 293 50.22 31.34 -23.84
C VAL A 293 49.06 31.35 -24.83
N SER A 294 48.16 32.31 -24.69
CA SER A 294 46.97 32.45 -25.57
C SER A 294 46.04 31.24 -25.53
N ASP A 295 45.99 30.61 -24.36
CA ASP A 295 45.15 29.49 -23.96
C ASP A 295 43.72 29.67 -24.45
N SER A 296 43.24 28.67 -25.18
CA SER A 296 41.89 28.70 -25.75
C SER A 296 41.25 27.32 -25.73
N CYS A 297 39.94 27.30 -25.52
CA CYS A 297 39.15 26.07 -25.53
C CYS A 297 39.13 25.45 -26.93
N LYS A 298 39.56 24.18 -27.02
CA LYS A 298 39.61 23.39 -28.26
C LYS A 298 39.06 21.99 -27.98
N SER A 299 37.83 21.73 -28.43
CA SER A 299 37.08 20.47 -28.21
C SER A 299 37.00 20.05 -26.73
N GLY A 300 36.70 21.01 -25.85
CA GLY A 300 36.61 20.78 -24.40
C GLY A 300 37.97 20.66 -23.69
N VAL A 301 39.09 20.88 -24.36
CA VAL A 301 40.42 20.97 -23.72
C VAL A 301 40.85 22.44 -23.72
N CYS A 302 41.24 22.97 -22.55
CA CYS A 302 41.99 24.22 -22.52
C CYS A 302 43.45 23.93 -22.91
N ALA A 303 43.97 24.66 -23.90
CA ALA A 303 45.37 24.55 -24.31
C ALA A 303 45.88 25.82 -25.01
N GLY A 304 47.04 26.33 -24.56
CA GLY A 304 47.76 27.42 -25.19
C GLY A 304 48.77 26.99 -26.27
N ASP A 305 49.41 27.99 -26.88
CA ASP A 305 50.56 27.81 -27.77
C ASP A 305 51.87 27.78 -26.94
N PRO A 306 52.87 26.94 -27.27
CA PRO A 306 54.10 26.81 -26.48
C PRO A 306 54.91 28.11 -26.32
N LEU A 307 55.19 28.48 -25.06
CA LEU A 307 56.01 29.63 -24.69
C LEU A 307 57.47 29.19 -24.46
N PHE A 308 58.27 29.09 -25.52
CA PHE A 308 59.67 28.64 -25.40
C PHE A 308 60.54 29.56 -24.52
N GLY A 309 61.42 28.96 -23.71
CA GLY A 309 62.51 29.65 -23.00
C GLY A 309 62.12 30.49 -21.78
N SER A 310 60.84 30.58 -21.44
CA SER A 310 60.37 31.28 -20.24
C SER A 310 60.58 30.45 -18.98
N SER A 311 60.75 31.11 -17.83
CA SER A 311 60.93 30.47 -16.52
C SER A 311 59.60 29.92 -16.01
N CYS A 312 59.57 28.64 -15.64
CA CYS A 312 58.32 27.90 -15.46
C CYS A 312 58.10 27.29 -14.06
N GLY A 313 58.98 27.58 -13.11
CA GLY A 313 58.87 27.05 -11.76
C GLY A 313 59.67 27.86 -10.75
N SER A 314 59.80 27.31 -9.54
CA SER A 314 60.51 27.95 -8.42
C SER A 314 61.97 27.50 -8.30
N GLY A 315 62.41 26.55 -9.12
CA GLY A 315 63.78 26.06 -9.18
C GLY A 315 64.68 26.95 -10.05
N VAL A 316 65.97 26.99 -9.71
CA VAL A 316 66.98 27.64 -10.55
C VAL A 316 67.22 26.80 -11.81
N GLY A 317 66.91 27.35 -12.98
CA GLY A 317 67.10 26.66 -14.26
C GLY A 317 65.93 25.77 -14.71
N GLU A 318 64.71 26.05 -14.26
CA GLU A 318 63.49 25.49 -14.86
C GLU A 318 63.03 26.40 -16.02
N HIS A 319 62.91 25.84 -17.22
CA HIS A 319 62.50 26.57 -18.42
C HIS A 319 61.50 25.78 -19.26
N CYS A 320 60.73 26.49 -20.06
CA CYS A 320 59.82 25.90 -21.03
C CYS A 320 60.54 25.41 -22.28
N ASP A 321 60.37 24.14 -22.62
CA ASP A 321 60.88 23.55 -23.85
C ASP A 321 60.02 23.91 -25.08
N PHE A 322 60.38 23.38 -26.25
CA PHE A 322 59.66 23.64 -27.50
C PHE A 322 58.26 22.98 -27.54
N TYR A 323 57.98 22.04 -26.65
CA TYR A 323 56.69 21.35 -26.55
C TYR A 323 55.78 21.97 -25.48
N GLY A 324 56.20 23.08 -24.85
CA GLY A 324 55.44 23.73 -23.78
C GLY A 324 55.51 22.97 -22.46
N GLN A 325 56.56 22.18 -22.23
CA GLN A 325 56.77 21.46 -20.98
C GLN A 325 57.78 22.19 -20.10
N CYS A 326 57.51 22.28 -18.80
CA CYS A 326 58.47 22.81 -17.83
C CYS A 326 59.55 21.77 -17.55
N VAL A 327 60.79 22.04 -17.98
CA VAL A 327 61.93 21.13 -17.87
C VAL A 327 63.11 21.77 -17.13
N SER A 328 63.88 20.94 -16.43
CA SER A 328 65.13 21.35 -15.77
C SER A 328 66.34 20.98 -16.64
N TRP A 329 67.37 21.83 -16.67
CA TRP A 329 68.60 21.63 -17.46
C TRP A 329 69.45 20.39 -17.10
N VAL A 330 68.99 19.51 -16.20
CA VAL A 330 69.83 18.48 -15.57
C VAL A 330 69.85 17.13 -16.32
N GLU A 331 68.81 16.79 -17.11
CA GLU A 331 68.67 15.42 -17.65
C GLU A 331 68.89 15.24 -19.18
N THR A 332 68.80 16.29 -20.00
CA THR A 332 69.17 16.16 -21.42
C THR A 332 70.69 16.24 -21.62
N ARG A 333 71.37 15.09 -21.42
CA ARG A 333 72.70 14.82 -22.00
C ARG A 333 72.65 14.42 -23.48
N LEU A 334 71.49 14.56 -24.13
CA LEU A 334 71.47 14.86 -25.55
C LEU A 334 71.96 16.30 -25.66
N ALA A 335 73.12 16.50 -26.32
CA ALA A 335 73.62 17.84 -26.59
C ALA A 335 72.50 18.71 -27.18
N PRO A 336 72.46 20.03 -26.89
CA PRO A 336 71.61 20.92 -27.68
C PRO A 336 71.90 20.63 -29.15
N PRO A 337 70.89 20.60 -30.05
CA PRO A 337 71.19 20.58 -31.47
C PRO A 337 72.15 21.74 -31.71
N THR A 338 73.24 21.50 -32.44
CA THR A 338 74.26 22.53 -32.67
C THR A 338 73.59 23.70 -33.38
N TYR A 339 73.16 24.70 -32.59
CA TYR A 339 72.39 25.83 -33.06
C TYR A 339 73.34 26.68 -33.89
N SER A 340 73.35 26.39 -35.20
CA SER A 340 73.90 27.31 -36.17
C SER A 340 73.03 28.55 -36.11
N THR A 341 73.64 29.66 -35.70
CA THR A 341 73.06 30.96 -36.01
C THR A 341 73.00 31.10 -37.54
N ASN A 342 72.09 31.91 -38.06
CA ASN A 342 72.06 32.25 -39.50
C ASN A 342 73.16 33.27 -39.89
N VAL A 343 74.20 33.41 -39.06
CA VAL A 343 75.34 34.30 -39.28
C VAL A 343 76.46 33.53 -39.96
N ALA A 344 76.74 33.89 -41.21
CA ALA A 344 77.87 33.36 -41.95
C ALA A 344 79.20 33.98 -41.46
N CYS A 345 80.27 33.20 -41.45
CA CYS A 345 81.57 33.59 -40.92
C CYS A 345 82.73 32.97 -41.71
N LEU A 346 83.93 33.53 -41.53
CA LEU A 346 85.20 32.95 -41.99
C LEU A 346 86.14 32.66 -40.80
N ALA A 347 85.97 33.36 -39.68
CA ALA A 347 86.63 33.13 -38.41
C ALA A 347 85.65 33.31 -37.23
N ALA A 348 86.00 32.79 -36.05
CA ALA A 348 85.17 32.91 -34.84
C ALA A 348 84.90 34.37 -34.42
N THR A 349 85.81 35.31 -34.74
CA THR A 349 85.64 36.74 -34.47
C THR A 349 84.53 37.41 -35.28
N ASP A 350 84.07 36.77 -36.37
CA ASP A 350 82.95 37.26 -37.19
C ASP A 350 81.59 36.90 -36.57
N CYS A 351 81.60 36.08 -35.51
CA CYS A 351 80.43 35.66 -34.76
C CYS A 351 80.04 36.68 -33.67
N PRO A 352 78.81 36.58 -33.11
CA PRO A 352 78.37 37.44 -32.00
C PRO A 352 79.38 37.48 -30.83
N ASP A 353 79.39 38.60 -30.12
CA ASP A 353 80.30 38.90 -29.00
C ASP A 353 81.81 38.70 -29.32
N GLY A 354 82.16 38.83 -30.60
CA GLY A 354 83.53 38.67 -31.10
C GLY A 354 84.06 37.24 -31.01
N GLY A 355 83.16 36.24 -30.99
CA GLY A 355 83.51 34.82 -30.84
C GLY A 355 83.59 34.34 -29.39
N ASN A 356 83.22 35.16 -28.40
CA ASN A 356 83.11 34.70 -27.01
C ASN A 356 81.93 33.75 -26.84
N GLY A 357 82.22 32.45 -26.99
CA GLY A 357 81.23 31.39 -26.94
C GLY A 357 80.78 30.87 -28.30
N TYR A 358 81.30 31.39 -29.42
CA TYR A 358 80.91 30.94 -30.75
C TYR A 358 82.14 30.46 -31.56
N SER A 359 82.03 29.30 -32.20
CA SER A 359 82.98 28.80 -33.20
C SER A 359 82.45 29.09 -34.61
N CYS A 360 83.36 29.25 -35.58
CA CYS A 360 82.98 29.28 -36.99
C CYS A 360 83.20 27.88 -37.60
N GLU A 361 82.11 27.19 -37.92
CA GLU A 361 82.13 25.81 -38.42
C GLU A 361 81.39 25.72 -39.74
N ASN A 362 82.06 25.20 -40.78
CA ASN A 362 81.55 25.12 -42.16
C ASN A 362 81.00 26.44 -42.72
N GLY A 363 81.53 27.58 -42.26
CA GLY A 363 81.13 28.92 -42.69
C GLY A 363 79.93 29.51 -41.96
N MET A 364 79.45 28.90 -40.87
CA MET A 364 78.41 29.46 -40.01
C MET A 364 78.82 29.46 -38.54
N CYS A 365 78.31 30.44 -37.79
CA CYS A 365 78.60 30.60 -36.36
C CYS A 365 77.75 29.63 -35.51
N VAL A 366 78.43 28.74 -34.78
CA VAL A 366 77.85 27.70 -33.92
C VAL A 366 78.21 28.01 -32.46
N CYS A 367 77.25 27.89 -31.54
CA CYS A 367 77.54 28.06 -30.11
C CYS A 367 78.41 26.91 -29.56
N THR A 368 79.45 27.26 -28.81
CA THR A 368 80.37 26.31 -28.17
C THR A 368 79.94 26.01 -26.73
N ASN A 369 79.83 24.71 -26.41
CA ASN A 369 79.32 24.24 -25.11
C ASN A 369 80.09 24.82 -23.92
N GLY A 370 79.37 25.48 -23.00
CA GLY A 370 79.89 25.97 -21.72
C GLY A 370 80.13 27.48 -21.65
N ALA A 371 80.06 28.20 -22.77
CA ALA A 371 79.89 29.65 -22.76
C ALA A 371 78.38 29.97 -22.75
N GLY A 372 77.99 31.00 -21.98
CA GLY A 372 76.61 31.48 -21.94
C GLY A 372 76.25 32.25 -23.19
N CYS A 373 76.07 31.56 -24.33
CA CYS A 373 75.54 32.12 -25.56
C CYS A 373 74.17 32.75 -25.28
N VAL A 374 74.09 34.07 -25.35
CA VAL A 374 72.81 34.79 -25.31
C VAL A 374 72.18 34.68 -26.70
N CYS A 375 70.97 34.12 -26.77
CA CYS A 375 70.15 34.06 -27.97
C CYS A 375 69.40 35.38 -28.22
#